data_AF-K9ANR9-F1
#
_entry.id   AF-K9ANR9-F1
#
_cell.length_a   1.000
_cell.length_b   1.000
_cell.length_c   1.000
_cell.angle_alpha   90.00
_cell.angle_beta   90.00
_cell.angle_gamma   90.00
#
_symmetry.space_group_name_H-M   'P 1'
#
loop_
_entity.id
_entity.type
_entity.pdbx_description
1 polymer ?
#
loop_
_entity_poly.entity_id
_entity_poly.type
_entity_poly.pdbx_seq_one_letter_code
_entity_poly.pdbx_strand_id
1 'polypeptide(L)'
;MNAPLSYQGEVIEDWIDRNNHMNDAEYNRVFSETVNDFNNDMGLTNAYRNAHAYTVFTLELHTTYIKEITLGEQFDIRVLLIDLDEKRTHLFLEMYNTSQEIVATHEVMMMGISRKTRKPEPFPKAIMDNFKAYSEAQPKLNPHQSLGHLIHIPEKSFKTKQAQLTQTHLQSRLLDLKDDLKVKLITFNDQKQLYVSGPVTERIHQSFDLATLQGEQNMIEKLEGLLAEMDDEEALDEAIMKLFHINKRQLKLVEMQARQHIQDPDSLAGLLNETYRIHGYLNILTQITE
;
A
#
# COMPACT_ATOMS: atom_id res chain seq x y z
N MET A 1 13.95 -20.34 -21.86
CA MET A 1 14.88 -19.18 -21.77
C MET A 1 15.14 -18.95 -20.29
N ASN A 2 16.38 -18.71 -19.86
CA ASN A 2 16.74 -18.63 -18.43
C ASN A 2 16.79 -17.19 -17.88
N ALA A 3 16.24 -16.22 -18.59
CA ALA A 3 16.18 -14.81 -18.18
C ALA A 3 14.86 -14.17 -18.66
N PRO A 4 14.32 -13.17 -17.94
CA PRO A 4 13.21 -12.35 -18.44
C PRO A 4 13.54 -11.69 -19.78
N LEU A 5 12.52 -11.36 -20.56
CA LEU A 5 12.70 -10.55 -21.77
C LEU A 5 13.17 -9.15 -21.38
N SER A 6 14.11 -8.63 -22.18
CA SER A 6 14.81 -7.37 -21.97
C SER A 6 14.75 -6.51 -23.22
N TYR A 7 14.51 -5.21 -23.05
CA TYR A 7 14.35 -4.24 -24.13
C TYR A 7 15.28 -3.06 -23.89
N GLN A 8 16.10 -2.73 -24.89
CA GLN A 8 17.13 -1.70 -24.77
C GLN A 8 16.70 -0.40 -25.44
N GLY A 9 17.17 0.71 -24.91
CA GLY A 9 16.97 2.03 -25.49
C GLY A 9 18.00 3.05 -25.02
N GLU A 10 17.93 4.25 -25.60
CA GLU A 10 18.80 5.38 -25.31
C GLU A 10 17.94 6.61 -25.06
N VAL A 11 18.32 7.43 -24.07
CA VAL A 11 17.66 8.70 -23.80
C VAL A 11 17.96 9.70 -24.92
N ILE A 12 16.94 10.14 -25.65
CA ILE A 12 17.08 11.10 -26.75
C ILE A 12 16.81 12.54 -26.31
N GLU A 13 17.24 13.51 -27.14
CA GLU A 13 17.14 14.94 -26.87
C GLU A 13 15.70 15.40 -26.58
N ASP A 14 14.73 14.89 -27.33
CA ASP A 14 13.30 15.22 -27.18
C ASP A 14 12.72 14.82 -25.81
N TRP A 15 13.42 13.97 -25.04
CA TRP A 15 12.94 13.51 -23.74
C TRP A 15 13.43 14.36 -22.58
N ILE A 16 14.38 15.27 -22.82
CA ILE A 16 15.03 16.04 -21.74
C ILE A 16 14.17 17.24 -21.36
N ASP A 17 13.92 17.40 -20.06
CA ASP A 17 13.18 18.54 -19.54
C ASP A 17 14.11 19.70 -19.10
N ARG A 18 13.50 20.73 -18.50
CA ARG A 18 14.20 21.93 -18.02
C ARG A 18 15.18 21.66 -16.87
N ASN A 19 15.08 20.51 -16.22
CA ASN A 19 15.98 20.07 -15.16
C ASN A 19 17.17 19.25 -15.69
N ASN A 20 17.28 19.11 -17.02
CA ASN A 20 18.39 18.43 -17.71
C ASN A 20 18.46 16.92 -17.45
N HIS A 21 17.32 16.29 -17.15
CA HIS A 21 17.15 14.84 -17.08
C HIS A 21 15.91 14.44 -17.90
N MET A 22 15.75 13.13 -18.11
CA MET A 22 14.56 12.59 -18.78
C MET A 22 13.29 13.04 -18.06
N ASN A 23 12.31 13.54 -18.82
CA ASN A 23 11.03 13.97 -18.31
C ASN A 23 10.24 12.77 -17.75
N ASP A 24 9.51 12.98 -16.66
CA ASP A 24 8.72 11.96 -15.98
C ASP A 24 7.69 11.25 -16.90
N ALA A 25 6.99 11.99 -17.76
CA ALA A 25 6.05 11.40 -18.71
C ALA A 25 6.73 10.49 -19.75
N GLU A 26 7.99 10.77 -20.08
CA GLU A 26 8.74 10.02 -21.08
C GLU A 26 9.08 8.62 -20.61
N TYR A 27 9.32 8.42 -19.31
CA TYR A 27 9.47 7.07 -18.76
C TYR A 27 8.21 6.24 -19.04
N ASN A 28 7.02 6.82 -18.84
CA ASN A 28 5.75 6.12 -19.09
C ASN A 28 5.55 5.81 -20.57
N ARG A 29 5.99 6.69 -21.48
CA ARG A 29 5.99 6.39 -22.93
C ARG A 29 6.88 5.18 -23.21
N VAL A 30 8.12 5.18 -22.76
CA VAL A 30 9.07 4.09 -22.99
C VAL A 30 8.58 2.77 -22.38
N PHE A 31 8.02 2.79 -21.17
CA PHE A 31 7.40 1.59 -20.57
C PHE A 31 6.20 1.10 -21.39
N SER A 32 5.35 2.00 -21.88
CA SER A 32 4.21 1.64 -22.73
C SER A 32 4.64 1.00 -24.06
N GLU A 33 5.69 1.53 -24.69
CA GLU A 33 6.30 0.96 -25.90
C GLU A 33 6.89 -0.43 -25.61
N THR A 34 7.62 -0.57 -24.49
CA THR A 34 8.16 -1.86 -24.04
C THR A 34 7.06 -2.90 -23.80
N VAL A 35 5.95 -2.50 -23.20
CA VAL A 35 4.78 -3.37 -23.01
C VAL A 35 4.16 -3.76 -24.35
N ASN A 36 4.15 -2.88 -25.35
CA ASN A 36 3.69 -3.24 -26.69
C ASN A 36 4.61 -4.27 -27.35
N ASP A 37 5.92 -4.12 -27.22
CA ASP A 37 6.90 -5.08 -27.75
C ASP A 37 6.79 -6.43 -27.05
N PHE A 38 6.65 -6.45 -25.72
CA PHE A 38 6.35 -7.67 -24.97
C PHE A 38 5.07 -8.35 -25.44
N ASN A 39 3.99 -7.59 -25.66
CA ASN A 39 2.76 -8.17 -26.20
C ASN A 39 2.96 -8.73 -27.62
N ASN A 40 3.78 -8.06 -28.46
CA ASN A 40 4.11 -8.57 -29.80
C ASN A 40 4.85 -9.91 -29.72
N ASP A 41 5.81 -10.03 -28.80
CA ASP A 41 6.56 -11.27 -28.54
C ASP A 41 5.66 -12.40 -28.00
N MET A 42 4.61 -12.05 -27.24
CA MET A 42 3.57 -13.00 -26.81
C MET A 42 2.58 -13.35 -27.93
N GLY A 43 2.78 -12.83 -29.15
CA GLY A 43 1.98 -13.12 -30.34
C GLY A 43 0.84 -12.15 -30.61
N LEU A 44 0.59 -11.16 -29.75
CA LEU A 44 -0.42 -10.09 -29.95
C LEU A 44 0.09 -9.00 -30.92
N THR A 45 0.65 -9.42 -32.04
CA THR A 45 1.10 -8.53 -33.12
C THR A 45 -0.04 -7.71 -33.70
N ASN A 46 0.26 -6.60 -34.37
CA ASN A 46 -0.75 -5.82 -35.10
C ASN A 46 -1.53 -6.67 -36.13
N ALA A 47 -0.85 -7.60 -36.81
CA ALA A 47 -1.49 -8.53 -37.72
C ALA A 47 -2.51 -9.44 -36.99
N TYR A 48 -2.12 -9.99 -35.84
CA TYR A 48 -3.00 -10.81 -35.00
C TYR A 48 -4.21 -10.01 -34.48
N ARG A 49 -3.97 -8.81 -33.95
CA ARG A 49 -5.02 -7.90 -33.45
C ARG A 49 -6.06 -7.56 -34.52
N ASN A 50 -5.62 -7.38 -35.76
CA ASN A 50 -6.50 -7.10 -36.89
C ASN A 50 -7.27 -8.34 -37.34
N ALA A 51 -6.59 -9.49 -37.51
CA ALA A 51 -7.21 -10.74 -37.96
C ALA A 51 -8.26 -11.27 -36.97
N HIS A 52 -8.00 -11.13 -35.66
CA HIS A 52 -8.87 -11.65 -34.61
C HIS A 52 -9.84 -10.62 -34.04
N ALA A 53 -9.75 -9.35 -34.48
CA ALA A 53 -10.48 -8.22 -33.90
C ALA A 53 -10.35 -8.20 -32.35
N TYR A 54 -9.12 -8.33 -31.86
CA TYR A 54 -8.78 -8.44 -30.44
C TYR A 54 -7.66 -7.46 -30.10
N THR A 55 -7.62 -6.94 -28.88
CA THR A 55 -6.55 -6.04 -28.40
C THR A 55 -6.41 -6.14 -26.88
N VAL A 56 -5.43 -5.45 -26.31
CA VAL A 56 -5.32 -5.20 -24.88
C VAL A 56 -5.40 -3.71 -24.59
N PHE A 57 -5.96 -3.33 -23.44
CA PHE A 57 -5.95 -1.96 -22.89
C PHE A 57 -5.27 -1.96 -21.53
N THR A 58 -4.56 -0.88 -21.22
CA THR A 58 -4.09 -0.57 -19.87
C THR A 58 -5.27 -0.13 -19.00
N LEU A 59 -5.39 -0.70 -17.80
CA LEU A 59 -6.40 -0.34 -16.81
C LEU A 59 -5.86 0.61 -15.75
N GLU A 60 -4.70 0.26 -15.22
CA GLU A 60 -4.05 0.95 -14.12
C GLU A 60 -2.54 0.78 -14.24
N LEU A 61 -1.80 1.78 -13.80
CA LEU A 61 -0.35 1.74 -13.74
C LEU A 61 0.18 2.53 -12.55
N HIS A 62 1.38 2.19 -12.10
CA HIS A 62 2.13 2.90 -11.07
C HIS A 62 3.59 2.99 -11.48
N THR A 63 4.12 4.21 -11.60
CA THR A 63 5.53 4.46 -11.94
C THR A 63 6.26 5.04 -10.75
N THR A 64 7.41 4.47 -10.40
CA THR A 64 8.32 5.01 -9.38
C THR A 64 9.61 5.44 -10.05
N TYR A 65 10.01 6.70 -9.81
CA TYR A 65 11.28 7.26 -10.27
C TYR A 65 12.30 7.15 -9.14
N ILE A 66 13.39 6.42 -9.36
CA ILE A 66 14.38 6.06 -8.33
C ILE A 66 15.68 6.83 -8.55
N LYS A 67 16.15 6.91 -9.80
CA LYS A 67 17.31 7.71 -10.21
C LYS A 67 17.03 8.41 -11.53
N GLU A 68 17.59 9.60 -11.68
CA GLU A 68 17.58 10.33 -12.94
C GLU A 68 18.49 9.65 -13.98
N ILE A 69 18.09 9.69 -15.25
CA ILE A 69 18.94 9.36 -16.40
C ILE A 69 18.98 10.54 -17.37
N THR A 70 20.08 10.68 -18.09
CA THR A 70 20.39 11.88 -18.89
C THR A 70 20.60 11.57 -20.36
N LEU A 71 20.69 12.62 -21.20
CA LEU A 71 20.84 12.52 -22.65
C LEU A 71 21.98 11.56 -23.04
N GLY A 72 21.68 10.61 -23.93
CA GLY A 72 22.64 9.62 -24.45
C GLY A 72 22.88 8.43 -23.52
N GLU A 73 22.29 8.40 -22.32
CA GLU A 73 22.39 7.26 -21.43
C GLU A 73 21.59 6.07 -21.97
N GLN A 74 22.22 4.90 -21.97
CA GLN A 74 21.59 3.64 -22.39
C GLN A 74 20.88 3.00 -21.20
N PHE A 75 19.73 2.38 -21.47
CA PHE A 75 18.97 1.64 -20.47
C PHE A 75 18.45 0.30 -21.03
N ASP A 76 18.11 -0.59 -20.11
CA ASP A 76 17.53 -1.90 -20.37
C ASP A 76 16.30 -2.11 -19.48
N ILE A 77 15.18 -2.54 -20.05
CA ILE A 77 13.93 -2.77 -19.31
C ILE A 77 13.62 -4.25 -19.28
N ARG A 78 13.55 -4.82 -18.08
CA ARG A 78 13.12 -6.20 -17.85
C ARG A 78 11.64 -6.25 -17.57
N VAL A 79 10.93 -7.18 -18.19
CA VAL A 79 9.48 -7.37 -17.99
C VAL A 79 9.23 -8.62 -17.15
N LEU A 80 8.58 -8.46 -16.00
CA LEU A 80 8.13 -9.56 -15.15
C LEU A 80 6.63 -9.74 -15.29
N LEU A 81 6.17 -10.96 -15.53
CA LEU A 81 4.77 -11.34 -15.42
C LEU A 81 4.50 -11.75 -13.96
N ILE A 82 3.76 -10.93 -13.23
CA ILE A 82 3.48 -11.09 -11.80
C ILE A 82 2.24 -11.96 -11.57
N ASP A 83 1.17 -11.67 -12.30
CA ASP A 83 -0.09 -12.40 -12.22
C ASP A 83 -0.77 -12.47 -13.60
N LEU A 84 -1.56 -13.52 -13.80
CA LEU A 84 -2.22 -13.84 -15.07
C LEU A 84 -3.54 -14.55 -14.79
N ASP A 85 -4.64 -14.00 -15.32
CA ASP A 85 -5.93 -14.69 -15.37
C ASP A 85 -6.43 -14.85 -16.81
N GLU A 86 -7.69 -15.27 -16.99
CA GLU A 86 -8.29 -15.50 -18.32
C GLU A 86 -8.17 -14.34 -19.30
N LYS A 87 -8.08 -13.09 -18.83
CA LYS A 87 -8.13 -11.87 -19.66
C LYS A 87 -7.28 -10.72 -19.16
N ARG A 88 -6.52 -10.86 -18.08
CA ARG A 88 -5.68 -9.80 -17.49
C ARG A 88 -4.25 -10.28 -17.32
N THR A 89 -3.33 -9.36 -17.56
CA THR A 89 -1.90 -9.51 -17.23
C THR A 89 -1.51 -8.43 -16.24
N HIS A 90 -0.88 -8.83 -15.14
CA HIS A 90 -0.23 -7.93 -14.21
C HIS A 90 1.27 -7.99 -14.46
N LEU A 91 1.83 -6.91 -14.99
CA LEU A 91 3.24 -6.81 -15.34
C LEU A 91 3.96 -5.89 -14.37
N PHE A 92 5.23 -6.18 -14.12
CA PHE A 92 6.15 -5.30 -13.41
C PHE A 92 7.42 -5.13 -14.23
N LEU A 93 7.75 -3.89 -14.58
CA LEU A 93 8.89 -3.56 -15.41
C LEU A 93 9.94 -2.83 -14.57
N GLU A 94 11.19 -3.21 -14.78
CA GLU A 94 12.35 -2.62 -14.10
C GLU A 94 13.30 -2.06 -15.16
N MET A 95 13.53 -0.73 -15.13
CA MET A 95 14.46 -0.05 -16.00
C MET A 95 15.83 0.05 -15.30
N TYR A 96 16.86 -0.46 -15.95
CA TYR A 96 18.25 -0.48 -15.50
C TYR A 96 19.12 0.44 -16.35
N ASN A 97 20.02 1.20 -15.73
CA ASN A 97 21.07 1.92 -16.45
C ASN A 97 22.26 1.02 -16.82
N THR A 98 23.28 1.59 -17.47
CA THR A 98 24.51 0.89 -17.84
C THR A 98 25.28 0.31 -16.66
N SER A 99 25.09 0.87 -15.46
CA SER A 99 25.70 0.40 -14.21
C SER A 99 24.90 -0.72 -13.53
N GLN A 100 23.84 -1.22 -14.18
CA GLN A 100 22.92 -2.24 -13.64
C GLN A 100 22.18 -1.80 -12.37
N GLU A 101 21.94 -0.50 -12.23
CA GLU A 101 21.13 0.07 -11.16
C GLU A 101 19.71 0.32 -11.66
N ILE A 102 18.71 0.02 -10.83
CA ILE A 102 17.31 0.34 -11.17
C ILE A 102 17.11 1.85 -11.08
N VAL A 103 16.68 2.46 -12.18
CA VAL A 103 16.43 3.90 -12.29
C VAL A 103 14.94 4.23 -12.22
N ALA A 104 14.07 3.31 -12.68
CA ALA A 104 12.63 3.45 -12.57
C ALA A 104 11.95 2.08 -12.58
N THR A 105 10.75 2.01 -12.00
CA THR A 105 9.88 0.82 -12.05
C THR A 105 8.50 1.18 -12.55
N HIS A 106 7.82 0.24 -13.22
CA HIS A 106 6.48 0.40 -13.75
C HIS A 106 5.64 -0.85 -13.50
N GLU A 107 4.67 -0.74 -12.60
CA GLU A 107 3.65 -1.75 -12.38
C GLU A 107 2.44 -1.44 -13.27
N VAL A 108 1.93 -2.42 -14.02
CA VAL A 108 0.82 -2.18 -14.95
C VAL A 108 -0.12 -3.37 -15.03
N MET A 109 -1.41 -3.07 -14.96
CA MET A 109 -2.49 -4.03 -15.21
C MET A 109 -3.05 -3.79 -16.62
N MET A 110 -3.05 -4.83 -17.44
CA MET A 110 -3.71 -4.81 -18.75
C MET A 110 -4.87 -5.78 -18.80
N MET A 111 -5.80 -5.53 -19.73
CA MET A 111 -6.95 -6.38 -19.96
C MET A 111 -7.17 -6.60 -21.46
N GLY A 112 -7.44 -7.84 -21.82
CA GLY A 112 -7.88 -8.27 -23.14
C GLY A 112 -9.28 -7.79 -23.48
N ILE A 113 -9.43 -7.26 -24.70
CA ILE A 113 -10.62 -6.57 -25.18
C ILE A 113 -10.98 -7.08 -26.57
N SER A 114 -12.25 -7.46 -26.75
CA SER A 114 -12.82 -7.66 -28.08
C SER A 114 -12.99 -6.32 -28.77
N ARG A 115 -12.38 -6.12 -29.94
CA ARG A 115 -12.59 -4.90 -30.74
C ARG A 115 -13.98 -4.85 -31.37
N LYS A 116 -14.66 -6.00 -31.48
CA LYS A 116 -16.04 -6.08 -31.98
C LYS A 116 -17.04 -5.50 -30.98
N THR A 117 -16.93 -5.89 -29.71
CA THR A 117 -17.90 -5.50 -28.66
C THR A 117 -17.40 -4.35 -27.78
N ARG A 118 -16.09 -4.04 -27.83
CA ARG A 118 -15.39 -3.11 -26.94
C ARG A 118 -15.51 -3.49 -25.46
N LYS A 119 -15.63 -4.78 -25.16
CA LYS A 119 -15.78 -5.33 -23.82
C LYS A 119 -14.62 -6.29 -23.48
N PRO A 120 -14.38 -6.56 -22.18
CA PRO A 120 -13.45 -7.59 -21.75
C PRO A 120 -13.78 -8.93 -22.40
N GLU A 121 -12.76 -9.62 -22.90
CA GLU A 121 -12.89 -10.94 -23.52
C GLU A 121 -11.66 -11.79 -23.18
N PRO A 122 -11.80 -13.09 -22.89
CA PRO A 122 -10.65 -13.96 -22.61
C PRO A 122 -9.56 -13.88 -23.67
N PHE A 123 -8.31 -14.02 -23.25
CA PHE A 123 -7.19 -14.12 -24.17
C PHE A 123 -7.42 -15.30 -25.13
N PRO A 124 -7.21 -15.11 -26.44
CA PRO A 124 -7.22 -16.22 -27.37
C PRO A 124 -6.22 -17.29 -26.93
N LYS A 125 -6.59 -18.57 -27.10
CA LYS A 125 -5.82 -19.70 -26.55
C LYS A 125 -4.32 -19.63 -26.86
N ALA A 126 -3.94 -19.33 -28.10
CA ALA A 126 -2.54 -19.23 -28.51
C ALA A 126 -1.75 -18.17 -27.72
N ILE A 127 -2.39 -17.02 -27.43
CA ILE A 127 -1.79 -15.93 -26.66
C ILE A 127 -1.67 -16.31 -25.18
N MET A 128 -2.73 -16.92 -24.63
CA MET A 128 -2.73 -17.44 -23.26
C MET A 128 -1.64 -18.49 -23.05
N ASP A 129 -1.47 -19.41 -24.01
CA ASP A 129 -0.42 -20.44 -23.95
C ASP A 129 0.98 -19.80 -23.94
N ASN A 130 1.21 -18.71 -24.70
CA ASN A 130 2.48 -17.98 -24.69
C ASN A 130 2.74 -17.27 -23.34
N PHE A 131 1.73 -16.60 -22.76
CA PHE A 131 1.89 -15.99 -21.43
C PHE A 131 2.21 -17.02 -20.35
N LYS A 132 1.56 -18.19 -20.40
CA LYS A 132 1.85 -19.30 -19.47
C LYS A 132 3.26 -19.83 -19.65
N ALA A 133 3.69 -20.06 -20.90
CA ALA A 133 5.05 -20.50 -21.18
C ALA A 133 6.10 -19.48 -20.72
N TYR A 134 5.82 -18.18 -20.88
CA TYR A 134 6.67 -17.11 -20.35
C TYR A 134 6.74 -17.15 -18.81
N SER A 135 5.59 -17.23 -18.14
CA SER A 135 5.50 -17.33 -16.67
C SER A 135 6.26 -18.53 -16.12
N GLU A 136 6.15 -19.70 -16.76
CA GLU A 136 6.84 -20.93 -16.36
C GLU A 136 8.36 -20.85 -16.57
N ALA A 137 8.80 -20.17 -17.63
CA ALA A 137 10.22 -20.00 -17.96
C ALA A 137 10.89 -18.87 -17.16
N GLN A 138 10.11 -17.91 -16.66
CA GLN A 138 10.63 -16.77 -15.91
C GLN A 138 11.35 -17.24 -14.64
N PRO A 139 12.59 -16.78 -14.38
CA PRO A 139 13.28 -17.09 -13.13
C PRO A 139 12.49 -16.55 -11.93
N LYS A 140 12.56 -17.25 -10.79
CA LYS A 140 12.05 -16.73 -9.51
C LYS A 140 12.93 -15.58 -9.05
N LEU A 141 12.58 -14.38 -9.48
CA LEU A 141 13.20 -13.13 -9.07
C LEU A 141 12.41 -12.52 -7.90
N ASN A 142 13.09 -11.76 -7.06
CA ASN A 142 12.45 -10.87 -6.10
C ASN A 142 12.28 -9.53 -6.81
N PRO A 143 11.06 -9.11 -7.19
CA PRO A 143 10.82 -7.80 -7.77
C PRO A 143 11.27 -6.70 -6.82
N HIS A 144 11.60 -5.53 -7.35
CA HIS A 144 11.87 -4.35 -6.54
C HIS A 144 10.73 -4.05 -5.53
N GLN A 145 11.09 -3.49 -4.37
CA GLN A 145 10.15 -3.18 -3.27
C GLN A 145 9.03 -2.19 -3.65
N SER A 146 9.10 -1.57 -4.83
CA SER A 146 8.05 -0.68 -5.35
C SER A 146 6.79 -1.42 -5.81
N LEU A 147 6.85 -2.74 -6.04
CA LEU A 147 5.67 -3.54 -6.40
C LEU A 147 4.59 -3.41 -5.31
N GLY A 148 3.41 -2.91 -5.65
CA GLY A 148 2.29 -2.68 -4.74
C GLY A 148 2.50 -1.51 -3.76
N HIS A 149 3.50 -0.65 -3.97
CA HIS A 149 3.79 0.46 -3.07
C HIS A 149 2.68 1.53 -3.08
N LEU A 150 2.22 1.93 -1.90
CA LEU A 150 1.23 2.98 -1.74
C LEU A 150 1.88 4.36 -1.68
N ILE A 151 1.43 5.30 -2.51
CA ILE A 151 1.88 6.69 -2.43
C ILE A 151 1.46 7.25 -1.08
N HIS A 152 2.45 7.62 -0.28
CA HIS A 152 2.23 8.36 0.96
C HIS A 152 3.38 9.32 1.19
N ILE A 153 3.12 10.42 1.89
CA ILE A 153 4.19 11.26 2.43
C ILE A 153 4.86 10.43 3.54
N PRO A 154 6.19 10.22 3.50
CA PRO A 154 6.88 9.58 4.62
C PRO A 154 6.64 10.46 5.84
N GLU A 155 6.14 9.86 6.92
CA GLU A 155 6.14 10.56 8.20
C GLU A 155 7.61 10.83 8.50
N LYS A 156 8.00 12.11 8.58
CA LYS A 156 9.25 12.44 9.26
C LYS A 156 9.14 11.69 10.58
N SER A 157 10.05 10.77 10.85
CA SER A 157 10.32 10.42 12.24
C SER A 157 10.54 11.79 12.86
N PHE A 158 9.60 12.25 13.68
CA PHE A 158 9.94 13.30 14.59
C PHE A 158 11.12 12.68 15.35
N LYS A 159 12.34 13.09 15.02
CA LYS A 159 13.33 13.25 16.07
C LYS A 159 12.76 14.36 16.92
N THR A 160 11.71 14.02 17.68
CA THR A 160 11.34 14.75 18.87
C THR A 160 12.67 14.84 19.61
N LYS A 161 12.99 16.00 20.16
CA LYS A 161 13.89 15.99 21.31
C LYS A 161 13.15 15.13 22.35
N GLN A 162 13.33 13.81 22.28
CA GLN A 162 12.72 12.87 23.21
C GLN A 162 13.32 13.25 24.56
N ALA A 163 12.47 13.67 25.48
CA ALA A 163 12.73 13.28 26.85
C ALA A 163 12.76 11.76 26.79
N GLN A 164 13.91 11.16 27.05
CA GLN A 164 14.00 9.71 27.20
C GLN A 164 12.92 9.31 28.21
N LEU A 165 11.95 8.52 27.77
CA LEU A 165 10.86 8.02 28.62
C LEU A 165 11.51 7.12 29.66
N THR A 166 11.86 7.68 30.82
CA THR A 166 12.34 6.84 31.91
C THR A 166 11.22 5.89 32.30
N GLN A 167 11.55 4.64 32.64
CA GLN A 167 10.53 3.68 33.05
C GLN A 167 9.65 4.21 34.18
N THR A 168 10.26 4.93 35.13
CA THR A 168 9.55 5.57 36.24
C THR A 168 8.53 6.60 35.76
N HIS A 169 8.86 7.41 34.75
CA HIS A 169 7.93 8.38 34.19
C HIS A 169 6.77 7.68 33.47
N LEU A 170 7.07 6.66 32.64
CA LEU A 170 6.04 5.90 31.94
C LEU A 170 5.10 5.16 32.92
N GLN A 171 5.65 4.52 33.96
CA GLN A 171 4.87 3.88 35.01
C GLN A 171 3.92 4.86 35.71
N SER A 172 4.42 6.03 36.11
CA SER A 172 3.59 7.07 36.72
C SER A 172 2.48 7.52 35.77
N ARG A 173 2.82 7.76 34.50
CA ARG A 173 1.86 8.24 33.51
C ARG A 173 0.76 7.21 33.21
N LEU A 174 1.11 5.93 33.11
CA LEU A 174 0.14 4.86 32.92
C LEU A 174 -0.82 4.71 34.11
N LEU A 175 -0.33 4.93 35.34
CA LEU A 175 -1.19 4.92 36.52
C LEU A 175 -2.24 6.02 36.45
N ASP A 176 -1.83 7.25 36.10
CA ASP A 176 -2.75 8.39 35.92
C ASP A 176 -3.79 8.09 34.83
N LEU A 177 -3.34 7.61 33.66
CA LEU A 177 -4.20 7.27 32.53
C LEU A 177 -5.21 6.16 32.89
N LYS A 178 -4.80 5.20 33.71
CA LYS A 178 -5.66 4.11 34.19
C LYS A 178 -6.74 4.63 35.13
N ASP A 179 -6.42 5.57 36.00
CA ASP A 179 -7.39 6.19 36.89
C ASP A 179 -8.37 7.10 36.12
N ASP A 180 -7.88 7.86 35.14
CA ASP A 180 -8.74 8.62 34.23
C ASP A 180 -9.69 7.71 33.45
N LEU A 181 -9.19 6.58 32.93
CA LEU A 181 -10.00 5.59 32.21
C LEU A 181 -11.10 5.00 33.12
N LYS A 182 -10.81 4.70 34.39
CA LYS A 182 -11.83 4.25 35.34
C LYS A 182 -12.94 5.29 35.49
N VAL A 183 -12.59 6.57 35.62
CA VAL A 183 -13.58 7.66 35.71
C VAL A 183 -14.43 7.74 34.44
N LYS A 184 -13.81 7.62 33.26
CA LYS A 184 -14.54 7.58 31.98
C LYS A 184 -15.50 6.39 31.90
N LEU A 185 -15.07 5.20 32.32
CA LEU A 185 -15.88 3.97 32.32
C LEU A 185 -17.06 4.05 33.29
N ILE A 186 -16.87 4.63 34.47
CA ILE A 186 -17.95 4.88 35.43
C ILE A 186 -18.97 5.84 34.80
N THR A 187 -18.49 6.99 34.29
CA THR A 187 -19.34 7.99 33.62
C THR A 187 -20.13 7.38 32.46
N PHE A 188 -19.46 6.57 31.63
CA PHE A 188 -20.09 5.86 30.52
C PHE A 188 -21.18 4.89 31.00
N ASN A 189 -20.91 4.12 32.07
CA ASN A 189 -21.89 3.19 32.62
C ASN A 189 -23.12 3.92 33.19
N ASP A 190 -22.94 5.04 33.89
CA ASP A 190 -24.04 5.85 34.41
C ASP A 190 -24.89 6.42 33.27
N GLN A 191 -24.25 6.90 32.21
CA GLN A 191 -24.94 7.40 31.01
C GLN A 191 -25.64 6.28 30.23
N LYS A 192 -25.01 5.11 30.08
CA LYS A 192 -25.61 3.96 29.39
C LYS A 192 -26.92 3.53 30.04
N GLN A 193 -27.02 3.58 31.37
CA GLN A 193 -28.25 3.24 32.10
C GLN A 193 -29.43 4.16 31.77
N LEU A 194 -29.17 5.42 31.38
CA LEU A 194 -30.21 6.39 31.03
C LEU A 194 -30.85 6.13 29.65
N TYR A 195 -30.18 5.38 28.77
CA TYR A 195 -30.56 5.24 27.35
C TYR A 195 -30.60 3.79 26.85
N VAL A 196 -30.73 2.81 27.74
CA VAL A 196 -30.90 1.37 27.37
C VAL A 196 -32.06 1.16 26.39
N SER A 197 -33.05 2.06 26.39
CA SER A 197 -34.20 2.12 25.48
C SER A 197 -34.28 3.42 24.65
N GLY A 198 -33.18 4.14 24.51
CA GLY A 198 -33.10 5.42 23.79
C GLY A 198 -33.12 5.30 22.25
N PRO A 199 -33.20 6.43 21.52
CA PRO A 199 -33.05 6.50 20.07
C PRO A 199 -31.86 5.69 19.54
N VAL A 200 -32.00 5.12 18.33
CA VAL A 200 -30.95 4.34 17.66
C VAL A 200 -29.63 5.12 17.54
N THR A 201 -29.71 6.43 17.31
CA THR A 201 -28.54 7.32 17.21
C THR A 201 -27.71 7.34 18.49
N GLU A 202 -28.35 7.43 19.67
CA GLU A 202 -27.64 7.43 20.96
C GLU A 202 -26.96 6.10 21.24
N ARG A 203 -27.57 4.98 20.84
CA ARG A 203 -26.97 3.65 20.98
C ARG A 203 -25.75 3.45 20.09
N ILE A 204 -25.73 4.07 18.91
CA ILE A 204 -24.56 4.06 17.99
C ILE A 204 -23.41 4.89 18.58
N HIS A 205 -23.70 6.07 19.12
CA HIS A 205 -22.69 6.87 19.82
C HIS A 205 -22.07 6.09 20.99
N GLN A 206 -22.91 5.44 21.80
CA GLN A 206 -22.43 4.61 22.91
C GLN A 206 -21.55 3.45 22.45
N SER A 207 -21.83 2.82 21.30
CA SER A 207 -20.97 1.75 20.80
C SER A 207 -19.60 2.25 20.37
N PHE A 208 -19.53 3.45 19.77
CA PHE A 208 -18.25 4.06 19.38
C PHE A 208 -17.44 4.56 20.59
N ASP A 209 -18.11 5.14 21.58
CA ASP A 209 -17.48 5.54 22.84
C ASP A 209 -16.91 4.31 23.57
N LEU A 210 -17.69 3.23 23.66
CA LEU A 210 -17.23 1.98 24.26
C LEU A 210 -16.02 1.40 23.50
N ALA A 211 -16.05 1.41 22.17
CA ALA A 211 -14.93 0.96 21.34
C ALA A 211 -13.65 1.76 21.62
N THR A 212 -13.79 3.08 21.76
CA THR A 212 -12.68 3.98 22.08
C THR A 212 -12.12 3.68 23.47
N LEU A 213 -12.97 3.52 24.49
CA LEU A 213 -12.56 3.20 25.86
C LEU A 213 -11.89 1.81 25.95
N GLN A 214 -12.40 0.82 25.22
CA GLN A 214 -11.76 -0.49 25.09
C GLN A 214 -10.39 -0.38 24.40
N GLY A 215 -10.28 0.49 23.40
CA GLY A 215 -9.02 0.85 22.78
C GLY A 215 -8.02 1.35 23.82
N GLU A 216 -8.40 2.39 24.57
CA GLU A 216 -7.56 2.95 25.64
C GLU A 216 -7.13 1.87 26.65
N GLN A 217 -8.06 1.06 27.14
CA GLN A 217 -7.77 -0.02 28.09
C GLN A 217 -6.73 -1.00 27.57
N ASN A 218 -6.96 -1.57 26.38
CA ASN A 218 -6.07 -2.57 25.81
C ASN A 218 -4.68 -2.01 25.55
N MET A 219 -4.55 -0.71 25.23
CA MET A 219 -3.25 -0.08 25.03
C MET A 219 -2.51 0.14 26.33
N ILE A 220 -3.19 0.55 27.40
CA ILE A 220 -2.59 0.62 28.74
C ILE A 220 -2.08 -0.77 29.16
N GLU A 221 -2.89 -1.81 29.05
CA GLU A 221 -2.50 -3.18 29.39
C GLU A 221 -1.27 -3.66 28.58
N LYS A 222 -1.22 -3.30 27.29
CA LYS A 222 -0.09 -3.63 26.41
C LYS A 222 1.19 -2.91 26.83
N LEU A 223 1.10 -1.65 27.22
CA LEU A 223 2.25 -0.85 27.68
C LEU A 223 2.73 -1.30 29.07
N GLU A 224 1.82 -1.67 29.96
CA GLU A 224 2.14 -2.33 31.25
C GLU A 224 2.92 -3.64 31.00
N GLY A 225 2.52 -4.42 29.99
CA GLY A 225 3.25 -5.62 29.58
C GLY A 225 4.66 -5.34 29.08
N LEU A 226 4.84 -4.35 28.19
CA LEU A 226 6.17 -3.97 27.70
C LEU A 226 7.09 -3.50 28.83
N LEU A 227 6.56 -2.69 29.76
CA LEU A 227 7.30 -2.25 30.95
C LEU A 227 7.75 -3.40 31.85
N ALA A 228 6.97 -4.47 31.92
CA ALA A 228 7.30 -5.64 32.74
C ALA A 228 8.36 -6.54 32.08
N GLU A 229 8.46 -6.51 30.75
CA GLU A 229 9.35 -7.37 29.96
C GLU A 229 10.68 -6.70 29.58
N MET A 230 10.74 -5.37 29.53
CA MET A 230 11.85 -4.62 28.95
C MET A 230 12.54 -3.74 30.00
N ASP A 231 13.76 -4.13 30.40
CA ASP A 231 14.60 -3.36 31.33
C ASP A 231 15.41 -2.24 30.63
N ASP A 232 15.59 -2.34 29.30
CA ASP A 232 16.35 -1.37 28.51
C ASP A 232 15.44 -0.24 28.01
N GLU A 233 15.73 1.00 28.43
CA GLU A 233 14.90 2.17 28.14
C GLU A 233 14.87 2.52 26.64
N GLU A 234 15.97 2.30 25.92
CA GLU A 234 16.06 2.59 24.48
C GLU A 234 15.22 1.59 23.67
N ALA A 235 15.31 0.30 24.01
CA ALA A 235 14.50 -0.75 23.40
C ALA A 235 13.00 -0.59 23.73
N LEU A 236 12.66 -0.16 24.95
CA LEU A 236 11.28 0.13 25.34
C LEU A 236 10.70 1.29 24.54
N ASP A 237 11.46 2.38 24.39
CA ASP A 237 11.05 3.53 23.58
C ASP A 237 10.87 3.15 22.11
N GLU A 238 11.79 2.37 21.53
CA GLU A 238 11.67 1.85 20.17
C GLU A 238 10.40 0.99 20.00
N ALA A 239 10.10 0.13 20.97
CA ALA A 239 8.91 -0.72 20.96
C ALA A 239 7.61 0.12 21.00
N ILE A 240 7.55 1.16 21.84
CA ILE A 240 6.41 2.07 21.94
C ILE A 240 6.22 2.85 20.63
N MET A 241 7.31 3.39 20.06
CA MET A 241 7.25 4.10 18.79
C MET A 241 6.81 3.20 17.64
N LYS A 242 7.27 1.94 17.63
CA LYS A 242 6.81 0.92 16.68
C LYS A 242 5.32 0.66 16.82
N LEU A 243 4.79 0.56 18.04
CA LEU A 243 3.33 0.46 18.27
C LEU A 243 2.60 1.68 17.75
N PHE A 244 3.12 2.89 17.99
CA PHE A 244 2.55 4.14 17.47
C PHE A 244 2.40 4.10 15.95
N HIS A 245 3.47 3.76 15.24
CA HIS A 245 3.47 3.73 13.78
C HIS A 245 2.58 2.62 13.21
N ILE A 246 2.54 1.44 13.84
CA ILE A 246 1.66 0.34 13.42
C ILE A 246 0.19 0.76 13.53
N ASN A 247 -0.22 1.33 14.66
CA ASN A 247 -1.61 1.73 14.87
C ASN A 247 -2.03 2.87 13.93
N LYS A 248 -1.16 3.84 13.64
CA LYS A 248 -1.40 4.87 12.62
C LYS A 248 -1.64 4.28 11.22
N ARG A 249 -0.84 3.28 10.83
CA ARG A 249 -1.01 2.59 9.54
C ARG A 249 -2.30 1.79 9.50
N GLN A 250 -2.62 1.07 10.58
CA GLN A 250 -3.87 0.34 10.70
C GLN A 250 -5.08 1.27 10.57
N LEU A 251 -5.06 2.44 11.22
CA LEU A 251 -6.14 3.43 11.10
C LEU A 251 -6.39 3.81 9.63
N LYS A 252 -5.34 4.19 8.90
CA LYS A 252 -5.45 4.56 7.47
C LYS A 252 -6.03 3.43 6.62
N LEU A 253 -5.63 2.18 6.89
CA LEU A 253 -6.14 1.00 6.16
C LEU A 253 -7.63 0.76 6.44
N VAL A 254 -8.04 0.80 7.71
CA VAL A 254 -9.44 0.58 8.10
C VAL A 254 -10.34 1.71 7.57
N GLU A 255 -9.88 2.97 7.62
CA GLU A 255 -10.61 4.10 7.02
C GLU A 255 -10.77 3.96 5.50
N MET A 256 -9.76 3.44 4.81
CA MET A 256 -9.83 3.17 3.37
C MET A 256 -10.85 2.06 3.06
N GLN A 257 -10.84 0.97 3.85
CA GLN A 257 -11.82 -0.11 3.71
C GLN A 257 -13.26 0.37 3.99
N ALA A 258 -13.44 1.22 5.01
CA ALA A 258 -14.74 1.78 5.33
C ALA A 258 -15.34 2.59 4.15
N ARG A 259 -14.50 3.30 3.39
CA ARG A 259 -14.93 4.01 2.17
C ARG A 259 -15.37 3.09 1.05
N GLN A 260 -14.81 1.88 0.96
CA GLN A 260 -15.15 0.91 -0.09
C GLN A 260 -16.44 0.11 0.23
N HIS A 261 -16.79 -0.03 1.51
CA HIS A 261 -17.91 -0.85 1.97
C HIS A 261 -19.18 -0.07 2.36
N ILE A 262 -19.35 1.16 1.86
CA ILE A 262 -20.51 2.03 2.19
C ILE A 262 -21.88 1.36 1.90
N GLN A 263 -21.93 0.37 1.01
CA GLN A 263 -23.16 -0.32 0.61
C GLN A 263 -23.51 -1.54 1.47
N ASP A 264 -22.61 -1.99 2.35
CA ASP A 264 -22.83 -3.11 3.28
C ASP A 264 -22.84 -2.61 4.75
N PRO A 265 -24.03 -2.44 5.36
CA PRO A 265 -24.15 -1.87 6.70
C PRO A 265 -23.45 -2.66 7.81
N ASP A 266 -23.44 -4.00 7.73
CA ASP A 266 -22.87 -4.84 8.80
C ASP A 266 -21.32 -4.78 8.76
N SER A 267 -20.75 -4.83 7.56
CA SER A 267 -19.30 -4.62 7.35
C SER A 267 -18.87 -3.22 7.76
N LEU A 268 -19.67 -2.19 7.45
CA LEU A 268 -19.39 -0.81 7.86
C LEU A 268 -19.39 -0.65 9.38
N ALA A 269 -20.35 -1.25 10.09
CA ALA A 269 -20.41 -1.20 11.54
C ALA A 269 -19.17 -1.83 12.20
N GLY A 270 -18.70 -2.97 11.67
CA GLY A 270 -17.46 -3.61 12.11
C GLY A 270 -16.23 -2.73 11.90
N LEU A 271 -16.10 -2.11 10.72
CA LEU A 271 -14.98 -1.22 10.39
C LEU A 271 -14.99 0.07 11.21
N LEU A 272 -16.16 0.65 11.48
CA LEU A 272 -16.27 1.81 12.36
C LEU A 272 -15.87 1.46 13.79
N ASN A 273 -16.36 0.33 14.33
CA ASN A 273 -15.95 -0.14 15.65
C ASN A 273 -14.41 -0.28 15.76
N GLU A 274 -13.79 -0.89 14.76
CA GLU A 274 -12.34 -1.01 14.67
C GLU A 274 -11.63 0.36 14.60
N THR A 275 -12.19 1.29 13.81
CA THR A 275 -11.68 2.66 13.68
C THR A 275 -11.63 3.36 15.03
N TYR A 276 -12.74 3.34 15.80
CA TYR A 276 -12.80 3.97 17.12
C TYR A 276 -11.89 3.27 18.14
N ARG A 277 -11.74 1.95 18.05
CA ARG A 277 -10.79 1.20 18.88
C ARG A 277 -9.35 1.65 18.63
N ILE A 278 -8.95 1.83 17.36
CA ILE A 278 -7.60 2.32 17.01
C ILE A 278 -7.41 3.78 17.45
N HIS A 279 -8.44 4.61 17.42
CA HIS A 279 -8.37 5.95 18.00
C HIS A 279 -8.07 5.90 19.51
N GLY A 280 -8.67 4.97 20.26
CA GLY A 280 -8.34 4.73 21.66
C GLY A 280 -6.86 4.36 21.87
N TYR A 281 -6.29 3.52 20.99
CA TYR A 281 -4.86 3.20 20.99
C TYR A 281 -3.99 4.43 20.83
N LEU A 282 -4.29 5.23 19.80
CA LEU A 282 -3.52 6.42 19.48
C LEU A 282 -3.66 7.51 20.54
N ASN A 283 -4.80 7.60 21.23
CA ASN A 283 -4.98 8.54 22.33
C ASN A 283 -4.00 8.28 23.48
N ILE A 284 -3.88 7.00 23.91
CA ILE A 284 -2.93 6.62 24.96
C ILE A 284 -1.49 6.83 24.49
N LEU A 285 -1.16 6.36 23.29
CA LEU A 285 0.19 6.47 22.75
C LEU A 285 0.62 7.94 22.58
N THR A 286 -0.29 8.84 22.20
CA THR A 286 0.00 10.28 22.12
C THR A 286 0.34 10.86 23.48
N GLN A 287 -0.48 10.57 24.50
CA GLN A 287 -0.33 11.12 25.86
C GLN A 287 0.91 10.64 26.62
N ILE A 288 1.58 9.59 26.16
CA ILE A 288 2.85 9.11 26.73
C ILE A 288 4.07 9.57 25.90
N THR A 289 3.88 9.94 24.63
CA THR A 289 4.98 10.37 23.74
C THR A 289 5.13 11.90 23.62
N GLU A 290 4.13 12.67 24.09
CA GLU A 290 4.17 14.14 24.21
C GLU A 290 4.77 14.59 25.55
#